data_AF-A0A969M596-F1
#
_entry.id   AF-A0A969M596-F1
#
_cell.length_a   1.000
_cell.length_b   1.000
_cell.length_c   1.000
_cell.angle_alpha   90.00
_cell.angle_beta   90.00
_cell.angle_gamma   90.00
#
_symmetry.space_group_name_H-M   'P 1'
#
loop_
_entity.id
_entity.type
_entity.pdbx_description
1 polymer ?
#
loop_
_entity_poly.entity_id
_entity_poly.type
_entity_poly.pdbx_seq_one_letter_code
_entity_poly.pdbx_strand_id
1 'polypeptide(L)'
;MPETELSRIIEEKGLRRFTEHTICSKDELIENLRLVRRNGYAIVREEFQPGVLCIGSAIRDHTGAVIGALCCALPTLRAADDVVAKVCDEVKAAAISLSLQLGEPAPPAAERRSSRAPLERTTAA
;
A
#
# COMPACT_ATOMS: atom_id res chain seq x y z
N MET A 1 -7.14 7.25 8.35
CA MET A 1 -8.41 6.95 9.03
C MET A 1 -8.14 6.58 10.49
N PRO A 2 -8.79 7.25 11.45
CA PRO A 2 -8.80 6.91 12.87
C PRO A 2 -9.44 5.54 13.16
N GLU A 3 -9.06 4.89 14.27
CA GLU A 3 -9.61 3.57 14.66
C GLU A 3 -11.09 3.61 15.06
N THR A 4 -11.58 4.75 15.56
CA THR A 4 -12.99 4.96 15.90
C THR A 4 -13.86 4.94 14.65
N GLU A 5 -13.44 5.63 13.60
CA GLU A 5 -14.12 5.64 12.31
C GLU A 5 -14.10 4.25 11.64
N LEU A 6 -12.96 3.55 11.70
CA LEU A 6 -12.86 2.17 11.25
C LEU A 6 -13.86 1.25 11.97
N SER A 7 -13.91 1.34 13.30
CA SER A 7 -14.83 0.53 14.11
C SER A 7 -16.28 0.79 13.74
N ARG A 8 -16.67 2.06 13.59
CA ARG A 8 -18.01 2.44 13.14
C ARG A 8 -18.35 1.84 11.77
N ILE A 9 -17.43 1.91 10.80
CA ILE A 9 -17.66 1.35 9.46
C ILE A 9 -17.86 -0.18 9.52
N ILE A 10 -17.06 -0.87 10.34
CA ILE A 10 -17.18 -2.33 10.52
C ILE A 10 -18.50 -2.69 11.19
N GLU A 11 -18.93 -1.93 12.20
CA GLU A 11 -20.20 -2.15 12.90
C GLU A 11 -21.41 -1.90 11.98
N GLU A 12 -21.35 -0.86 11.14
CA GLU A 12 -22.43 -0.50 10.21
C GLU A 12 -22.52 -1.44 9.00
N LYS A 13 -21.39 -1.86 8.42
CA LYS A 13 -21.34 -2.58 7.14
C LYS A 13 -20.99 -4.06 7.27
N GLY A 14 -20.43 -4.48 8.40
CA GLY A 14 -19.88 -5.81 8.61
C GLY A 14 -18.64 -6.10 7.75
N LEU A 15 -18.13 -7.32 7.88
CA LEU A 15 -17.03 -7.87 7.09
C LEU A 15 -17.54 -9.07 6.28
N ARG A 16 -18.24 -8.78 5.18
CA ARG A 16 -18.80 -9.82 4.31
C ARG A 16 -17.66 -10.64 3.69
N ARG A 17 -17.78 -11.97 3.81
CA ARG A 17 -16.92 -12.91 3.10
C ARG A 17 -17.25 -12.95 1.61
N PHE A 18 -16.23 -12.82 0.75
CA PHE A 18 -16.34 -13.02 -0.70
C PHE A 18 -15.68 -14.32 -1.15
N THR A 19 -14.54 -14.65 -0.54
CA THR A 19 -13.75 -15.86 -0.79
C THR A 19 -13.29 -16.47 0.55
N GLU A 20 -12.63 -17.62 0.49
CA GLU A 20 -12.00 -18.20 1.69
C GLU A 20 -10.87 -17.33 2.26
N HIS A 21 -10.25 -16.50 1.41
CA HIS A 21 -9.14 -15.62 1.78
C HIS A 21 -9.60 -14.25 2.32
N THR A 22 -10.88 -13.88 2.21
CA THR A 22 -11.37 -12.59 2.72
C THR A 22 -11.13 -12.47 4.22
N ILE A 23 -10.48 -11.39 4.66
CA ILE A 23 -10.37 -11.02 6.07
C ILE A 23 -11.79 -10.75 6.62
N CYS A 24 -12.21 -11.55 7.59
CA CYS A 24 -13.56 -11.46 8.19
C CYS A 24 -13.54 -11.09 9.68
N SER A 25 -12.35 -10.89 10.27
CA SER A 25 -12.16 -10.50 11.67
C SER A 25 -11.75 -9.05 11.78
N LYS A 26 -12.34 -8.33 12.74
CA LYS A 26 -11.96 -6.94 13.07
C LYS A 26 -10.50 -6.87 13.49
N ASP A 27 -10.04 -7.77 14.34
CA ASP A 27 -8.67 -7.75 14.87
C ASP A 27 -7.64 -8.06 13.78
N GLU A 28 -7.96 -8.99 12.90
CA GLU A 28 -7.13 -9.34 11.74
C GLU A 28 -7.03 -8.16 10.76
N LEU A 29 -8.15 -7.49 10.48
CA LEU A 29 -8.17 -6.30 9.65
C LEU A 29 -7.36 -5.15 10.28
N ILE A 30 -7.47 -4.94 11.59
CA ILE A 30 -6.68 -3.92 12.29
C ILE A 30 -5.19 -4.20 12.15
N GLU A 31 -4.76 -5.46 12.34
CA GLU A 31 -3.37 -5.84 12.22
C GLU A 31 -2.86 -5.71 10.77
N ASN A 32 -3.66 -6.14 9.79
CA ASN A 32 -3.36 -5.92 8.39
C ASN A 32 -3.17 -4.43 8.08
N LEU A 33 -4.08 -3.57 8.54
CA LEU A 33 -3.97 -2.12 8.36
C LEU A 33 -2.76 -1.51 9.08
N ARG A 34 -2.25 -2.10 10.17
CA ARG A 34 -0.97 -1.66 10.78
C ARG A 34 0.20 -1.96 9.86
N LEU A 35 0.24 -3.15 9.26
CA LEU A 35 1.25 -3.52 8.26
C LEU A 35 1.17 -2.62 7.03
N VAL A 36 -0.02 -2.32 6.54
CA VAL A 36 -0.23 -1.40 5.40
C VAL A 36 0.35 -0.03 5.70
N ARG A 37 0.09 0.53 6.89
CA ARG A 37 0.63 1.84 7.30
C ARG A 37 2.16 1.82 7.41
N ARG A 38 2.74 0.72 7.91
CA ARG A 38 4.20 0.56 8.04
C ARG A 38 4.88 0.45 6.67
N ASN A 39 4.32 -0.37 5.79
CA ASN A 39 4.94 -0.69 4.49
C ASN A 39 4.68 0.42 3.46
N GLY A 40 3.55 1.12 3.58
CA GLY A 40 3.08 2.12 2.61
C GLY A 40 2.32 1.52 1.44
N TYR A 41 1.96 0.23 1.50
CA TYR A 41 1.14 -0.46 0.51
C TYR A 41 0.36 -1.61 1.16
N ALA A 42 -0.74 -2.01 0.52
CA ALA A 42 -1.51 -3.20 0.82
C ALA A 42 -1.33 -4.23 -0.29
N ILE A 43 -1.32 -5.52 0.09
CA ILE A 43 -1.41 -6.65 -0.83
C ILE A 43 -2.70 -7.37 -0.49
N VAL A 44 -3.58 -7.47 -1.48
CA VAL A 44 -4.88 -8.13 -1.38
C VAL A 44 -4.81 -9.35 -2.29
N ARG A 45 -4.69 -10.55 -1.72
CA ARG A 45 -4.52 -11.80 -2.48
C ARG A 45 -5.79 -12.60 -2.40
N GLU A 46 -6.51 -12.67 -3.52
CA GLU A 46 -7.71 -13.48 -3.72
C GLU A 46 -8.85 -13.18 -2.73
N GLU A 47 -8.82 -12.05 -2.02
CA GLU A 47 -9.81 -11.72 -0.98
C GLU A 47 -11.18 -11.35 -1.55
N PHE A 48 -11.23 -10.84 -2.78
CA PHE A 48 -12.48 -10.46 -3.46
C PHE A 48 -12.84 -11.43 -4.59
N GLN A 49 -11.83 -11.87 -5.34
CA GLN A 49 -12.00 -12.78 -6.47
C GLN A 49 -10.84 -13.78 -6.52
N PRO A 50 -11.12 -15.09 -6.62
CA PRO A 50 -10.08 -16.10 -6.79
C PRO A 50 -9.22 -15.85 -8.04
N GLY A 51 -7.94 -16.13 -7.95
CA GLY A 51 -6.96 -15.92 -9.02
C GLY A 51 -6.50 -14.46 -9.22
N VAL A 52 -6.95 -13.51 -8.40
CA VAL A 52 -6.60 -12.09 -8.51
C VAL A 52 -5.76 -11.64 -7.32
N LEU A 53 -4.63 -10.98 -7.59
CA LEU A 53 -3.86 -10.24 -6.60
C LEU A 53 -3.88 -8.75 -6.95
N CYS A 54 -4.10 -7.92 -5.94
CA CYS A 54 -4.06 -6.47 -6.06
C CYS A 54 -3.01 -5.90 -5.10
N ILE A 55 -2.30 -4.88 -5.56
CA ILE A 55 -1.37 -4.10 -4.74
C ILE A 55 -1.82 -2.65 -4.79
N GLY A 56 -1.99 -2.01 -3.64
CA GLY A 56 -2.52 -0.65 -3.55
C GLY A 56 -1.75 0.23 -2.57
N SER A 57 -1.68 1.53 -2.86
CA SER A 57 -1.10 2.53 -1.96
C SER A 57 -2.00 3.76 -1.86
N ALA A 58 -1.97 4.42 -0.71
CA ALA A 58 -2.86 5.54 -0.40
C ALA A 58 -2.38 6.83 -1.09
N ILE A 59 -3.33 7.59 -1.63
CA ILE A 59 -3.11 8.95 -2.16
C ILE A 59 -3.52 9.94 -1.08
N ARG A 60 -2.67 10.95 -0.84
CA ARG A 60 -2.87 11.96 0.19
C ARG A 60 -2.89 13.37 -0.39
N ASP A 61 -3.64 14.25 0.26
CA ASP A 61 -3.71 15.67 -0.09
C ASP A 61 -2.73 16.51 0.74
N HIS A 62 -2.82 17.83 0.57
CA HIS A 62 -1.99 18.81 1.28
C HIS A 62 -2.17 18.86 2.80
N THR A 63 -3.23 18.23 3.35
CA THR A 63 -3.41 18.09 4.80
C THR A 63 -2.79 16.80 5.34
N GLY A 64 -2.30 15.93 4.44
CA GLY A 64 -1.88 14.57 4.74
C GLY A 64 -3.06 13.59 4.88
N ALA A 65 -4.29 14.03 4.64
CA ALA A 65 -5.47 13.17 4.66
C ALA A 65 -5.44 12.21 3.47
N VAL A 66 -5.85 10.96 3.70
CA VAL A 66 -6.02 9.98 2.62
C VAL A 66 -7.29 10.31 1.86
N ILE A 67 -7.16 10.65 0.58
CA ILE A 67 -8.28 11.05 -0.30
C ILE A 67 -8.59 10.02 -1.39
N GLY A 68 -7.75 8.99 -1.51
CA GLY A 68 -7.94 7.92 -2.48
C GLY A 68 -6.85 6.86 -2.36
N ALA A 69 -6.79 5.98 -3.36
CA ALA A 69 -5.74 4.99 -3.50
C ALA A 69 -5.45 4.73 -4.99
N LEU A 70 -4.20 4.40 -5.29
CA LEU A 70 -3.76 3.87 -6.58
C LEU A 70 -3.48 2.39 -6.42
N CYS A 71 -3.93 1.56 -7.35
CA CYS A 71 -3.69 0.12 -7.31
C CYS A 71 -3.35 -0.49 -8.67
N CYS A 72 -2.68 -1.64 -8.62
CA CYS A 72 -2.41 -2.50 -9.76
C CYS A 72 -2.96 -3.91 -9.46
N ALA A 73 -3.65 -4.50 -10.43
CA ALA A 73 -4.19 -5.86 -10.33
C ALA A 73 -3.44 -6.79 -11.31
N LEU A 74 -3.14 -8.01 -10.86
CA LEU A 74 -2.49 -9.04 -11.65
C LEU A 74 -3.07 -10.43 -11.35
N PRO A 75 -3.11 -11.33 -12.35
CA PRO A 75 -3.43 -12.73 -12.10
C PRO A 75 -2.39 -13.35 -11.17
N THR A 76 -2.83 -14.18 -10.22
CA THR A 76 -1.91 -14.85 -9.27
C THR A 76 -0.91 -15.76 -9.98
N LEU A 77 -1.27 -16.29 -11.16
CA LEU A 77 -0.37 -17.06 -12.04
C LEU A 77 0.88 -16.27 -12.50
N ARG A 78 0.83 -14.93 -12.46
CA ARG A 78 1.95 -14.04 -12.83
C ARG A 78 2.51 -13.28 -11.63
N ALA A 79 2.13 -13.66 -10.41
CA ALA A 79 2.51 -12.98 -9.18
C ALA A 79 3.63 -13.72 -8.44
N ALA A 80 4.75 -13.96 -9.14
CA ALA A 80 5.99 -14.41 -8.51
C ALA A 80 6.51 -13.33 -7.53
N ASP A 81 7.26 -13.74 -6.52
CA ASP A 81 7.64 -12.87 -5.40
C ASP A 81 8.44 -11.63 -5.85
N ASP A 82 9.32 -11.78 -6.84
CA ASP A 82 10.10 -10.69 -7.44
C ASP A 82 9.21 -9.70 -8.20
N VAL A 83 8.21 -10.21 -8.92
CA VAL A 83 7.19 -9.39 -9.61
C VAL A 83 6.36 -8.62 -8.59
N VAL A 84 5.89 -9.29 -7.53
CA VAL A 84 5.09 -8.66 -6.46
C VAL A 84 5.90 -7.56 -5.77
N ALA A 85 7.16 -7.83 -5.40
CA ALA A 85 8.04 -6.85 -4.78
C ALA A 85 8.22 -5.62 -5.68
N LYS A 86 8.51 -5.84 -6.97
CA LYS A 86 8.64 -4.74 -7.94
C LYS A 86 7.36 -3.93 -8.07
N VAL A 87 6.20 -4.57 -8.16
CA VAL A 87 4.91 -3.87 -8.28
C VAL A 87 4.59 -3.08 -7.00
N CYS A 88 4.93 -3.59 -5.81
CA CYS A 88 4.81 -2.84 -4.56
C CYS A 88 5.62 -1.54 -4.59
N ASP A 89 6.87 -1.60 -5.03
CA ASP A 89 7.74 -0.41 -5.11
C ASP A 89 7.19 0.60 -6.11
N GLU A 90 6.78 0.16 -7.30
CA GLU A 90 6.25 1.03 -8.35
C GLU A 90 4.90 1.66 -7.97
N VAL A 91 3.97 0.90 -7.40
CA VAL A 91 2.66 1.42 -6.96
C VAL A 91 2.85 2.44 -5.83
N LYS A 92 3.74 2.16 -4.87
CA LYS A 92 4.06 3.09 -3.79
C LYS A 92 4.69 4.37 -4.33
N ALA A 93 5.68 4.26 -5.22
CA ALA A 93 6.34 5.41 -5.83
C ALA A 93 5.35 6.27 -6.64
N ALA A 94 4.47 5.63 -7.42
CA ALA A 94 3.43 6.32 -8.19
C ALA A 94 2.43 7.04 -7.28
N ALA A 95 1.96 6.40 -6.21
CA ALA A 95 1.05 7.02 -5.25
C ALA A 95 1.71 8.20 -4.53
N ILE A 96 2.98 8.09 -4.10
CA ILE A 96 3.73 9.21 -3.50
C ILE A 96 3.88 10.36 -4.50
N SER A 97 4.25 10.08 -5.75
CA SER A 97 4.39 11.10 -6.79
C SER A 97 3.09 11.88 -7.00
N LEU A 98 1.96 11.16 -7.05
CA LEU A 98 0.64 11.78 -7.17
C LEU A 98 0.28 12.60 -5.92
N SER A 99 0.51 12.08 -4.72
CA SER A 99 0.26 12.81 -3.48
C SER A 99 1.07 14.10 -3.37
N LEU A 100 2.35 14.09 -3.81
CA LEU A 100 3.18 15.29 -3.89
C LEU A 100 2.61 16.33 -4.87
N GLN A 101 2.07 15.90 -6.02
CA GLN A 101 1.38 16.80 -6.96
C GLN A 101 0.09 17.38 -6.36
N LEU A 102 -0.56 16.66 -5.45
CA LEU A 102 -1.73 17.10 -4.68
C LEU A 102 -1.36 17.89 -3.40
N GLY A 103 -0.07 18.15 -3.20
CA GLY A 103 0.44 19.03 -2.15
C GLY A 103 0.79 18.36 -0.83
N GLU A 104 0.86 17.02 -0.77
CA GLU A 104 1.23 16.30 0.46
C GLU A 104 2.54 16.88 1.05
N PRO A 105 2.54 17.28 2.33
CA PRO A 105 3.74 17.82 2.95
C PRO A 105 4.83 16.75 2.95
N ALA A 106 5.94 17.08 2.28
CA ALA A 106 7.02 16.14 2.13
C ALA A 106 7.58 15.73 3.51
N PRO A 107 7.95 14.45 3.70
CA PRO A 107 8.33 13.94 5.01
C PRO A 107 9.50 14.75 5.60
N PRO A 108 9.55 14.87 6.95
CA PRO A 108 10.60 15.61 7.64
C PRO A 108 11.99 15.11 7.23
N ALA A 109 12.97 16.02 7.18
CA ALA A 109 14.28 15.79 6.57
C ALA A 109 15.06 14.57 7.13
N ALA A 110 14.71 14.06 8.31
CA ALA A 110 15.30 12.87 8.92
C ALA A 110 15.11 11.58 8.08
N GLU A 111 14.05 11.49 7.27
CA GLU A 111 13.72 10.29 6.49
C GLU A 111 14.30 10.32 5.05
N ARG A 112 14.93 11.43 4.64
CA ARG A 112 15.44 11.63 3.28
C ARG A 112 16.81 11.00 3.01
N ARG A 113 17.45 10.39 4.02
CA ARG A 113 18.87 9.98 3.99
C ARG A 113 19.14 8.51 3.60
N SER A 114 18.16 7.74 3.14
CA SER A 114 18.35 6.30 2.89
C SER A 114 18.48 5.87 1.42
N SER A 115 18.30 6.73 0.41
CA SER A 115 18.21 6.27 -1.00
C SER A 115 19.33 6.72 -1.94
N ARG A 116 20.47 7.19 -1.43
CA ARG A 116 21.66 7.44 -2.26
C ARG A 116 22.81 6.53 -1.84
N ALA A 117 22.80 5.30 -2.37
CA ALA A 117 24.03 4.54 -2.51
C ALA A 117 24.95 5.31 -3.49
N PRO A 118 26.26 5.49 -3.20
CA PRO A 118 27.16 6.12 -4.15
C PRO A 118 27.31 5.19 -5.36
N LEU A 119 27.15 5.73 -6.58
CA LEU A 119 27.65 5.07 -7.77
C LEU A 119 29.17 5.01 -7.66
N GLU A 120 29.71 3.84 -7.35
CA GLU A 120 31.14 3.60 -7.47
C GLU A 120 31.55 3.81 -8.93
N ARG A 121 32.42 4.79 -9.16
CA ARG A 121 33.07 5.01 -10.44
C ARG A 121 34.09 3.90 -10.63
N THR A 122 33.75 2.87 -11.39
CA THR A 122 34.74 1.93 -11.94
C THR A 122 35.66 2.71 -12.88
N THR A 123 36.85 3.06 -12.40
CA THR A 123 37.98 3.45 -13.23
C THR A 123 38.52 2.22 -13.94
N ALA A 124 38.50 2.27 -15.27
CA ALA A 124 39.25 1.35 -16.12
C ALA A 124 40.75 1.67 -16.02
N ALA A 125 41.56 0.63 -15.82
CA ALA A 125 42.97 0.56 -16.17
C ALA A 125 43.33 -0.91 -16.44
#